data_AF-A0A1M3CSZ7-F1
#
_entry.id   AF-A0A1M3CSZ7-F1
#
_cell.length_a   1.000
_cell.length_b   1.000
_cell.length_c   1.000
_cell.angle_alpha   90.00
_cell.angle_beta   90.00
_cell.angle_gamma   90.00
#
_symmetry.space_group_name_H-M   'P 1'
#
loop_
_entity.id
_entity.type
_entity.pdbx_description
1 polymer ?
#
loop_
_entity_poly.entity_id
_entity_poly.type
_entity_poly.pdbx_seq_one_letter_code
_entity_poly.pdbx_strand_id
1 'polypeptide(L)'
;MINIHALHGFLGLPSDWKAFNFESCYSHDFAQPEIAPCHDGFWGWAKRFNQYITSQNNLLMGYSMGGRLALHALLDQPEKWKAAVIISANPGIQSIEQKAARINADREWADRFMHEPWQRLLKAWNNQDVFKGKQFPLSRHEHEFSRAHLSLLLTTFSLGLQEDLTLLMHQLNLPILWICGQQDSKFLELSKKINFFHKLSKVKTVEEAGHRVPWERPQQFKKLVQSFISEVYS
;
A
#
# COMPACT_ATOMS: atom_id res chain seq x y z
N MET A 1 -19.67 -6.23 13.28
CA MET A 1 -18.90 -6.83 12.17
C MET A 1 -18.03 -5.74 11.56
N ILE A 2 -16.75 -6.02 11.36
CA ILE A 2 -15.79 -5.07 10.79
C ILE A 2 -15.82 -5.18 9.26
N ASN A 3 -15.78 -4.04 8.57
CA ASN A 3 -15.64 -4.01 7.12
C ASN A 3 -14.18 -3.71 6.77
N ILE A 4 -13.46 -4.68 6.22
CA ILE A 4 -12.06 -4.48 5.80
C ILE A 4 -12.06 -3.96 4.38
N HIS A 5 -11.50 -2.78 4.16
CA HIS A 5 -11.28 -2.20 2.84
C HIS A 5 -9.82 -2.39 2.46
N ALA A 6 -9.53 -3.24 1.47
CA ALA A 6 -8.18 -3.65 1.12
C ALA A 6 -7.69 -3.02 -0.18
N LEU A 7 -6.52 -2.39 -0.15
CA LEU A 7 -5.84 -1.75 -1.27
C LEU A 7 -4.56 -2.53 -1.62
N HIS A 8 -4.47 -3.00 -2.85
CA HIS A 8 -3.31 -3.76 -3.35
C HIS A 8 -2.08 -2.85 -3.62
N GLY A 9 -0.99 -3.43 -4.10
CA GLY A 9 0.20 -2.68 -4.54
C GLY A 9 0.17 -2.37 -6.03
N PHE A 10 1.19 -1.69 -6.54
CA PHE A 10 1.38 -1.61 -8.00
C PHE A 10 1.60 -3.01 -8.59
N LEU A 11 1.01 -3.29 -9.76
CA LEU A 11 0.85 -4.66 -10.31
C LEU A 11 0.11 -5.64 -9.38
N GLY A 12 -0.67 -5.13 -8.42
CA GLY A 12 -1.60 -5.93 -7.64
C GLY A 12 -2.98 -5.99 -8.30
N LEU A 13 -3.80 -6.94 -7.85
CA LEU A 13 -5.20 -7.06 -8.21
C LEU A 13 -6.03 -7.17 -6.93
N PRO A 14 -7.30 -6.71 -6.91
CA PRO A 14 -8.18 -6.91 -5.76
C PRO A 14 -8.33 -8.39 -5.36
N SER A 15 -8.24 -9.31 -6.34
CA SER A 15 -8.30 -10.75 -6.12
C SER A 15 -7.15 -11.31 -5.28
N ASP A 16 -6.02 -10.61 -5.18
CA ASP A 16 -4.86 -11.05 -4.40
C ASP A 16 -5.17 -11.26 -2.91
N TRP A 17 -6.15 -10.51 -2.40
CA TRP A 17 -6.57 -10.59 -1.00
C TRP A 17 -7.46 -11.80 -0.69
N LYS A 18 -8.07 -12.43 -1.71
CA LYS A 18 -8.97 -13.57 -1.51
C LYS A 18 -8.28 -14.74 -0.82
N ALA A 19 -6.99 -14.94 -1.05
CA ALA A 19 -6.20 -16.02 -0.46
C ALA A 19 -6.19 -16.01 1.09
N PHE A 20 -6.46 -14.86 1.73
CA PHE A 20 -6.42 -14.75 3.18
C PHE A 20 -7.76 -15.07 3.86
N ASN A 21 -8.88 -15.11 3.11
CA ASN A 21 -10.21 -15.40 3.64
C ASN A 21 -10.54 -14.59 4.91
N PHE A 22 -10.32 -13.26 4.86
CA PHE A 22 -10.80 -12.37 5.91
C PHE A 22 -12.33 -12.20 5.79
N GLU A 23 -13.02 -12.20 6.93
CA GLU A 23 -14.45 -11.92 6.98
C GLU A 23 -14.73 -10.48 6.54
N SER A 24 -15.77 -10.28 5.72
CA SER A 24 -16.21 -8.96 5.24
C SER A 24 -15.08 -8.08 4.67
N CYS A 25 -14.25 -8.69 3.80
CA CYS A 25 -13.14 -8.03 3.13
C CYS A 25 -13.53 -7.57 1.71
N TYR A 26 -13.64 -6.26 1.54
CA TYR A 26 -13.89 -5.56 0.30
C TYR A 26 -12.56 -5.08 -0.29
N SER A 27 -12.14 -5.67 -1.41
CA SER A 27 -10.89 -5.30 -2.07
C SER A 27 -11.17 -4.35 -3.22
N HIS A 28 -10.40 -3.27 -3.31
CA HIS A 28 -10.65 -2.19 -4.27
C HIS A 28 -9.49 -2.08 -5.26
N ASP A 29 -9.81 -1.83 -6.52
CA ASP A 29 -8.83 -1.38 -7.51
C ASP A 29 -8.83 0.14 -7.46
N PHE A 30 -7.71 0.75 -7.07
CA PHE A 30 -7.63 2.20 -7.00
C PHE A 30 -7.63 2.89 -8.37
N ALA A 31 -7.77 2.14 -9.49
CA ALA A 31 -8.07 2.62 -10.84
C ALA A 31 -9.53 2.38 -11.30
N GLN A 32 -10.42 1.87 -10.44
CA GLN A 32 -11.84 1.73 -10.78
C GLN A 32 -12.53 3.09 -10.96
N PRO A 33 -13.60 3.19 -11.77
CA PRO A 33 -14.14 4.46 -12.26
C PRO A 33 -14.44 5.50 -11.17
N GLU A 34 -15.00 5.08 -10.03
CA GLU A 34 -15.45 5.98 -8.96
C GLU A 34 -14.30 6.66 -8.21
N ILE A 35 -13.12 6.04 -8.22
CA ILE A 35 -11.94 6.48 -7.46
C ILE A 35 -10.70 6.55 -8.35
N ALA A 36 -10.87 6.67 -9.66
CA ALA A 36 -9.77 6.65 -10.60
C ALA A 36 -8.73 7.77 -10.29
N PRO A 37 -7.44 7.55 -10.59
CA PRO A 37 -6.40 8.56 -10.48
C PRO A 37 -6.73 9.77 -11.36
N CYS A 38 -6.53 10.96 -10.83
CA CYS A 38 -6.69 12.22 -11.55
C CYS A 38 -5.49 13.12 -11.23
N HIS A 39 -5.39 14.29 -11.88
CA HIS A 39 -4.31 15.26 -11.70
C HIS A 39 -4.21 15.83 -10.27
N ASP A 40 -5.19 15.55 -9.41
CA ASP A 40 -5.23 15.93 -8.00
C ASP A 40 -4.49 14.96 -7.05
N GLY A 41 -3.83 13.94 -7.61
CA GLY A 41 -2.84 13.12 -6.90
C GLY A 41 -3.41 12.35 -5.71
N PHE A 42 -2.58 12.15 -4.68
CA PHE A 42 -2.93 11.33 -3.52
C PHE A 42 -4.12 11.87 -2.73
N TRP A 43 -4.16 13.18 -2.48
CA TRP A 43 -5.21 13.79 -1.66
C TRP A 43 -6.56 13.80 -2.37
N GLY A 44 -6.57 14.11 -3.67
CA GLY A 44 -7.81 14.01 -4.45
C GLY A 44 -8.35 12.58 -4.51
N TRP A 45 -7.45 11.60 -4.71
CA TRP A 45 -7.81 10.18 -4.64
C TRP A 45 -8.37 9.81 -3.26
N ALA A 46 -7.70 10.21 -2.18
CA ALA A 46 -8.11 9.93 -0.80
C ALA A 46 -9.53 10.45 -0.51
N LYS A 47 -9.82 11.68 -0.92
CA LYS A 47 -11.16 12.27 -0.78
C LYS A 47 -12.22 11.48 -1.53
N ARG A 48 -11.96 11.09 -2.79
CA ARG A 48 -12.89 10.24 -3.56
C ARG A 48 -13.09 8.88 -2.93
N PHE A 49 -12.02 8.24 -2.48
CA PHE A 49 -12.08 6.95 -1.81
C PHE A 49 -12.88 7.02 -0.51
N ASN A 50 -12.64 8.03 0.31
CA ASN A 50 -13.44 8.29 1.50
C ASN A 50 -14.90 8.59 1.14
N GLN A 51 -15.22 9.31 0.07
CA GLN A 51 -16.62 9.51 -0.34
C GLN A 51 -17.28 8.22 -0.84
N TYR A 52 -16.54 7.38 -1.55
CA TYR A 52 -17.01 6.12 -2.11
C TYR A 52 -17.37 5.08 -1.04
N ILE A 53 -16.62 5.04 0.07
CA ILE A 53 -16.93 4.13 1.17
C ILE A 53 -18.08 4.67 2.01
N THR A 54 -19.26 4.05 1.91
CA THR A 54 -20.48 4.45 2.65
C THR A 54 -20.74 3.62 3.90
N SER A 55 -20.07 2.48 4.05
CA SER A 55 -20.18 1.61 5.21
C SER A 55 -19.64 2.26 6.49
N GLN A 56 -20.03 1.69 7.62
CA GLN A 56 -19.54 2.07 8.95
C GLN A 56 -18.66 0.95 9.51
N ASN A 57 -17.94 1.22 10.60
CA ASN A 57 -17.04 0.26 11.26
C ASN A 57 -15.96 -0.29 10.32
N ASN A 58 -15.30 0.63 9.60
CA ASN A 58 -14.34 0.30 8.56
C ASN A 58 -12.92 0.17 9.12
N LEU A 59 -12.17 -0.80 8.62
CA LEU A 59 -10.71 -0.90 8.75
C LEU A 59 -10.08 -0.75 7.38
N LEU A 60 -9.06 0.09 7.28
CA LEU A 60 -8.32 0.27 6.03
C LEU A 60 -7.06 -0.58 6.02
N MET A 61 -6.90 -1.43 5.01
CA MET A 61 -5.71 -2.23 4.82
C MET A 61 -5.06 -1.87 3.49
N GLY A 62 -3.75 -1.59 3.49
CA GLY A 62 -3.05 -1.17 2.28
C GLY A 62 -1.65 -1.73 2.19
N TYR A 63 -1.30 -2.28 1.02
CA TYR A 63 0.04 -2.80 0.73
C TYR A 63 0.81 -1.90 -0.25
N SER A 64 2.05 -1.53 0.10
CA SER A 64 2.98 -0.78 -0.74
C SER A 64 2.36 0.50 -1.32
N MET A 65 2.08 0.58 -2.62
CA MET A 65 1.34 1.70 -3.22
C MET A 65 -0.04 1.92 -2.58
N GLY A 66 -0.85 0.88 -2.40
CA GLY A 66 -2.12 0.98 -1.68
C GLY A 66 -1.95 1.33 -0.22
N GLY A 67 -0.82 0.96 0.39
CA GLY A 67 -0.44 1.42 1.72
C GLY A 67 -0.25 2.93 1.78
N ARG A 68 0.40 3.53 0.78
CA ARG A 68 0.58 4.99 0.67
C ARG A 68 -0.74 5.70 0.47
N LEU A 69 -1.58 5.21 -0.44
CA LEU A 69 -2.95 5.71 -0.64
C LEU A 69 -3.78 5.61 0.65
N ALA A 70 -3.62 4.51 1.41
CA ALA A 70 -4.26 4.36 2.71
C ALA A 70 -3.82 5.43 3.72
N LEU A 71 -2.54 5.83 3.76
CA LEU A 71 -2.08 6.91 4.65
C LEU A 71 -2.83 8.20 4.36
N HIS A 72 -2.98 8.57 3.08
CA HIS A 72 -3.72 9.77 2.70
C HIS A 72 -5.21 9.66 3.03
N ALA A 73 -5.85 8.51 2.78
CA ALA A 73 -7.25 8.30 3.14
C ALA A 73 -7.51 8.38 4.65
N LEU A 74 -6.56 7.87 5.46
CA LEU A 74 -6.64 7.98 6.93
C LEU A 74 -6.51 9.42 7.40
N LEU A 75 -5.63 10.20 6.79
CA LEU A 75 -5.40 11.60 7.18
C LEU A 75 -6.50 12.55 6.66
N ASP A 76 -7.09 12.25 5.51
CA ASP A 76 -8.17 13.05 4.91
C ASP A 76 -9.46 12.95 5.73
N GLN A 77 -9.81 11.75 6.23
CA GLN A 77 -11.01 11.53 7.03
C GLN A 77 -10.80 10.51 8.16
N PRO A 78 -10.05 10.85 9.24
CA PRO A 78 -9.68 9.90 10.30
C PRO A 78 -10.87 9.23 10.98
N GLU A 79 -11.97 9.96 11.19
CA GLU A 79 -13.18 9.49 11.89
C GLU A 79 -13.91 8.38 11.13
N LYS A 80 -13.65 8.24 9.83
CA LYS A 80 -14.21 7.19 8.98
C LYS A 80 -13.64 5.80 9.29
N TRP A 81 -12.44 5.76 9.85
CA TRP A 81 -11.66 4.55 10.03
C TRP A 81 -11.52 4.20 11.50
N LYS A 82 -11.89 2.96 11.86
CA LYS A 82 -11.75 2.45 13.22
C LYS A 82 -10.35 1.94 13.51
N ALA A 83 -9.64 1.48 12.48
CA ALA A 83 -8.25 1.05 12.56
C ALA A 83 -7.65 0.96 11.15
N ALA A 84 -6.33 0.78 11.09
CA ALA A 84 -5.63 0.52 9.84
C ALA A 84 -4.55 -0.56 9.94
N VAL A 85 -4.30 -1.23 8.82
CA VAL A 85 -3.19 -2.17 8.60
C VAL A 85 -2.37 -1.67 7.41
N ILE A 86 -1.16 -1.18 7.68
CA ILE A 86 -0.27 -0.63 6.65
C ILE A 86 0.87 -1.61 6.43
N ILE A 87 1.08 -2.05 5.18
CA ILE A 87 2.00 -3.15 4.87
C ILE A 87 3.06 -2.66 3.88
N SER A 88 4.32 -2.68 4.30
CA SER A 88 5.48 -2.31 3.45
C SER A 88 5.29 -0.98 2.72
N ALA A 89 4.73 0.03 3.38
CA ALA A 89 4.49 1.35 2.80
C ALA A 89 5.58 2.35 3.18
N ASN A 90 5.72 3.41 2.37
CA ASN A 90 6.66 4.50 2.63
C ASN A 90 5.85 5.76 3.03
N PRO A 91 6.10 6.37 4.21
CA PRO A 91 5.37 7.56 4.65
C PRO A 91 5.67 8.80 3.80
N GLY A 92 6.79 8.81 3.07
CA GLY A 92 7.20 9.86 2.15
C GLY A 92 8.71 10.03 2.13
N ILE A 93 9.20 10.77 1.13
CA ILE A 93 10.62 11.13 1.00
C ILE A 93 10.79 12.56 1.53
N GLN A 94 11.84 12.83 2.30
CA GLN A 94 12.14 14.19 2.80
C GLN A 94 13.00 14.99 1.82
N SER A 95 14.08 14.39 1.29
CA SER A 95 15.03 15.07 0.41
C SER A 95 14.40 15.41 -0.95
N ILE A 96 14.58 16.67 -1.37
CA ILE A 96 14.10 17.18 -2.66
C ILE A 96 14.80 16.46 -3.81
N GLU A 97 16.09 16.18 -3.65
CA GLU A 97 16.91 15.46 -4.63
C GLU A 97 16.41 14.02 -4.79
N GLN A 98 16.13 13.34 -3.68
CA GLN A 98 15.56 11.99 -3.70
C GLN A 98 14.15 11.97 -4.28
N LYS A 99 13.33 13.00 -4.04
CA LYS A 99 12.01 13.15 -4.68
C LYS A 99 12.14 13.30 -6.19
N ALA A 100 13.01 14.20 -6.66
CA ALA A 100 13.24 14.42 -8.08
C ALA A 100 13.77 13.16 -8.78
N ALA A 101 14.76 12.48 -8.18
CA ALA A 101 15.25 11.20 -8.67
C ALA A 101 14.15 10.14 -8.74
N ARG A 102 13.27 10.09 -7.73
CA ARG A 102 12.15 9.15 -7.71
C ARG A 102 11.10 9.45 -8.78
N ILE A 103 10.78 10.72 -9.03
CA ILE A 103 9.86 11.13 -10.09
C ILE A 103 10.39 10.70 -11.46
N ASN A 104 11.68 10.91 -11.72
CA ASN A 104 12.30 10.50 -12.97
C ASN A 104 12.27 8.98 -13.14
N ALA A 105 12.64 8.23 -12.10
CA ALA A 105 12.57 6.76 -12.13
C ALA A 105 11.13 6.23 -12.34
N ASP A 106 10.12 6.83 -11.71
CA ASP A 106 8.73 6.44 -11.90
C ASP A 106 8.24 6.78 -13.32
N ARG A 107 8.68 7.89 -13.92
CA ARG A 107 8.39 8.25 -15.33
C ARG A 107 9.04 7.27 -16.31
N GLU A 108 10.29 6.89 -16.07
CA GLU A 108 10.96 5.85 -16.85
C GLU A 108 10.20 4.53 -16.77
N TRP A 109 9.79 4.09 -15.57
CA TRP A 109 8.96 2.90 -15.44
C TRP A 109 7.62 3.03 -16.17
N ALA A 110 6.97 4.19 -16.08
CA ALA A 110 5.70 4.46 -16.73
C ALA A 110 5.82 4.32 -18.26
N ASP A 111 6.88 4.87 -18.86
CA ASP A 111 7.18 4.72 -20.29
C ASP A 111 7.48 3.25 -20.65
N ARG A 112 8.28 2.57 -19.83
CA ARG A 112 8.58 1.15 -20.03
C ARG A 112 7.32 0.29 -20.01
N PHE A 113 6.40 0.50 -19.06
CA PHE A 113 5.12 -0.23 -18.99
C PHE A 113 4.23 0.00 -20.21
N MET A 114 4.35 1.15 -20.88
CA MET A 114 3.64 1.41 -22.13
C MET A 114 4.23 0.62 -23.29
N HIS A 115 5.56 0.55 -23.40
CA HIS A 115 6.22 0.19 -24.66
C HIS A 115 6.98 -1.15 -24.66
N GLU A 116 7.47 -1.62 -23.51
CA GLU A 116 8.30 -2.84 -23.47
C GLU A 116 7.47 -4.14 -23.50
N PRO A 117 8.06 -5.28 -23.93
CA PRO A 117 7.42 -6.60 -23.83
C PRO A 117 7.13 -7.01 -22.38
N TRP A 118 5.93 -7.50 -22.10
CA TRP A 118 5.43 -7.76 -20.75
C TRP A 118 6.33 -8.67 -19.90
N GLN A 119 6.80 -9.78 -20.46
CA GLN A 119 7.68 -10.71 -19.73
C GLN A 119 9.03 -10.07 -19.33
N ARG A 120 9.59 -9.24 -20.21
CA ARG A 120 10.83 -8.49 -19.93
C ARG A 120 10.60 -7.45 -18.85
N LEU A 121 9.47 -6.75 -18.89
CA LEU A 121 9.04 -5.80 -17.88
C LEU A 121 8.92 -6.44 -16.51
N LEU A 122 8.17 -7.53 -16.39
CA LEU A 122 7.99 -8.21 -15.10
C LEU A 122 9.30 -8.72 -14.52
N LYS A 123 10.18 -9.28 -15.36
CA LYS A 123 11.51 -9.70 -14.92
C LYS A 123 12.32 -8.51 -14.39
N ALA A 124 12.35 -7.40 -15.13
CA ALA A 124 13.05 -6.20 -14.69
C ALA A 124 12.43 -5.61 -13.41
N TRP A 125 11.09 -5.58 -13.32
CA TRP A 125 10.36 -5.05 -12.17
C TRP A 125 10.67 -5.85 -10.91
N ASN A 126 10.67 -7.18 -11.00
CA ASN A 126 10.97 -8.08 -9.88
C ASN A 126 12.46 -8.09 -9.50
N ASN A 127 13.35 -7.60 -10.37
CA ASN A 127 14.77 -7.45 -10.09
C ASN A 127 15.12 -6.13 -9.39
N GLN A 128 14.16 -5.23 -9.16
CA GLN A 128 14.41 -4.03 -8.35
C GLN A 128 14.86 -4.39 -6.94
N ASP A 129 15.72 -3.56 -6.35
CA ASP A 129 16.35 -3.81 -5.05
C ASP A 129 15.36 -4.12 -3.93
N VAL A 130 14.18 -3.49 -3.95
CA VAL A 130 13.10 -3.71 -2.96
C VAL A 130 12.60 -5.16 -2.96
N PHE A 131 12.70 -5.86 -4.09
CA PHE A 131 12.28 -7.25 -4.23
C PHE A 131 13.45 -8.24 -4.20
N LYS A 132 14.70 -7.77 -4.33
CA LYS A 132 15.92 -8.60 -4.33
C LYS A 132 15.83 -9.79 -5.31
N GLY A 133 15.21 -9.59 -6.47
CA GLY A 133 15.02 -10.63 -7.49
C GLY A 133 13.94 -11.67 -7.16
N LYS A 134 13.26 -11.59 -6.01
CA LYS A 134 12.14 -12.48 -5.69
C LYS A 134 10.99 -12.20 -6.64
N GLN A 135 10.48 -13.26 -7.29
CA GLN A 135 9.31 -13.16 -8.14
C GLN A 135 8.06 -12.84 -7.32
N PHE A 136 7.07 -12.22 -7.96
CA PHE A 136 5.76 -12.06 -7.32
C PHE A 136 5.15 -13.46 -7.20
N PRO A 137 4.67 -13.90 -6.02
CA PRO A 137 4.20 -15.28 -5.85
C PRO A 137 2.95 -15.63 -6.68
N LEU A 138 2.22 -14.60 -7.12
CA LEU A 138 1.07 -14.73 -8.02
C LEU A 138 1.47 -14.36 -9.45
N SER A 139 0.93 -15.09 -10.43
CA SER A 139 1.11 -14.78 -11.84
C SER A 139 0.52 -13.41 -12.20
N ARG A 140 1.15 -12.74 -13.17
CA ARG A 140 0.72 -11.46 -13.72
C ARG A 140 0.70 -11.56 -15.22
N HIS A 141 -0.47 -11.77 -15.79
CA HIS A 141 -0.68 -11.83 -17.22
C HIS A 141 -1.06 -10.46 -17.74
N GLU A 142 -0.55 -10.10 -18.91
CA GLU A 142 -0.75 -8.76 -19.49
C GLU A 142 -2.23 -8.40 -19.65
N HIS A 143 -3.07 -9.36 -20.03
CA HIS A 143 -4.51 -9.14 -20.22
C HIS A 143 -5.27 -8.75 -18.95
N GLU A 144 -4.67 -8.91 -17.77
CA GLU A 144 -5.23 -8.48 -16.49
C GLU A 144 -5.03 -6.97 -16.24
N PHE A 145 -4.21 -6.30 -17.06
CA PHE A 145 -3.77 -4.93 -16.82
C PHE A 145 -3.98 -4.03 -18.04
N SER A 146 -4.40 -2.79 -17.76
CA SER A 146 -4.27 -1.69 -18.72
C SER A 146 -2.89 -1.05 -18.57
N ARG A 147 -2.07 -1.12 -19.62
CA ARG A 147 -0.75 -0.45 -19.66
C ARG A 147 -0.85 1.05 -19.40
N ALA A 148 -1.88 1.70 -19.98
CA ALA A 148 -2.16 3.11 -19.76
C ALA A 148 -2.47 3.40 -18.28
N HIS A 149 -3.23 2.54 -17.61
CA HIS A 149 -3.50 2.71 -16.18
C HIS A 149 -2.25 2.49 -15.34
N LEU A 150 -1.43 1.49 -15.64
CA LEU A 150 -0.16 1.29 -14.92
C LEU A 150 0.77 2.50 -15.05
N SER A 151 0.90 3.04 -16.26
CA SER A 151 1.67 4.26 -16.51
C SER A 151 1.12 5.47 -15.73
N LEU A 152 -0.20 5.65 -15.74
CA LEU A 152 -0.88 6.70 -14.98
C LEU A 152 -0.66 6.55 -13.47
N LEU A 153 -0.73 5.34 -12.91
CA LEU A 153 -0.52 5.10 -11.49
C LEU A 153 0.90 5.46 -11.04
N LEU A 154 1.91 5.16 -11.85
CA LEU A 154 3.30 5.49 -11.54
C LEU A 154 3.55 7.00 -11.55
N THR A 155 2.95 7.71 -12.49
CA THR A 155 3.15 9.16 -12.64
C THR A 155 2.30 9.97 -11.65
N THR A 156 1.04 9.59 -11.45
CA THR A 156 0.12 10.27 -10.52
C THR A 156 0.45 9.96 -9.06
N PHE A 157 0.82 8.71 -8.75
CA PHE A 157 1.15 8.28 -7.39
C PHE A 157 2.64 7.97 -7.22
N SER A 158 3.49 8.72 -7.92
CA SER A 158 4.93 8.69 -7.69
C SER A 158 5.23 9.00 -6.22
N LEU A 159 6.10 8.22 -5.59
CA LEU A 159 6.52 8.49 -4.22
C LEU A 159 7.24 9.85 -4.11
N GLY A 160 7.85 10.33 -5.20
CA GLY A 160 8.49 11.64 -5.21
C GLY A 160 7.50 12.81 -5.20
N LEU A 161 6.22 12.58 -5.52
CA LEU A 161 5.14 13.57 -5.36
C LEU A 161 4.47 13.51 -4.00
N GLN A 162 4.75 12.46 -3.21
CA GLN A 162 4.16 12.31 -1.89
C GLN A 162 4.82 13.27 -0.89
N GLU A 163 4.01 13.86 -0.03
CA GLU A 163 4.48 14.55 1.18
C GLU A 163 5.10 13.55 2.16
N ASP A 164 5.97 14.01 3.05
CA ASP A 164 6.39 13.19 4.18
C ASP A 164 5.32 13.21 5.27
N LEU A 165 4.57 12.11 5.35
CA LEU A 165 3.46 11.96 6.28
C LEU A 165 3.91 11.47 7.67
N THR A 166 5.21 11.26 7.90
CA THR A 166 5.73 10.64 9.14
C THR A 166 5.20 11.33 10.40
N LEU A 167 5.22 12.67 10.44
CA LEU A 167 4.74 13.45 11.59
C LEU A 167 3.20 13.46 11.69
N LEU A 168 2.50 13.49 10.56
CA LEU A 168 1.04 13.46 10.54
C LEU A 168 0.51 12.10 11.02
N MET A 169 1.17 11.00 10.65
CA MET A 169 0.84 9.66 11.14
C MET A 169 0.96 9.54 12.66
N HIS A 170 1.87 10.30 13.28
CA HIS A 170 1.98 10.33 14.73
C HIS A 170 0.73 10.88 15.40
N GLN A 171 0.08 11.88 14.79
CA GLN A 171 -1.07 12.60 15.36
C GLN A 171 -2.38 11.83 15.26
N LEU A 172 -2.44 10.75 14.46
CA LEU A 172 -3.65 9.95 14.30
C LEU A 172 -3.99 9.20 15.59
N ASN A 173 -5.18 9.49 16.12
CA ASN A 173 -5.72 8.83 17.31
C ASN A 173 -6.60 7.63 16.94
N LEU A 174 -6.05 6.69 16.17
CA LEU A 174 -6.69 5.41 15.84
C LEU A 174 -5.64 4.28 15.84
N PRO A 175 -6.03 3.03 16.16
CA PRO A 175 -5.13 1.88 16.10
C PRO A 175 -4.56 1.65 14.70
N ILE A 176 -3.23 1.55 14.58
CA ILE A 176 -2.54 1.25 13.34
C ILE A 176 -1.57 0.09 13.57
N LEU A 177 -1.77 -1.00 12.82
CA LEU A 177 -0.77 -2.05 12.68
C LEU A 177 0.09 -1.77 11.46
N TRP A 178 1.37 -1.48 11.67
CA TRP A 178 2.33 -1.31 10.59
C TRP A 178 3.19 -2.56 10.43
N ILE A 179 3.14 -3.21 9.28
CA ILE A 179 3.82 -4.48 9.01
C ILE A 179 4.97 -4.24 8.01
N CYS A 180 6.15 -4.76 8.34
CA CYS A 180 7.31 -4.78 7.44
C CYS A 180 7.99 -6.16 7.43
N GLY A 181 8.62 -6.52 6.33
CA GLY A 181 9.42 -7.74 6.26
C GLY A 181 10.84 -7.51 6.77
N GLN A 182 11.39 -8.44 7.53
CA GLN A 182 12.76 -8.36 8.08
C GLN A 182 13.83 -8.20 6.99
N GLN A 183 13.64 -8.83 5.83
CA GLN A 183 14.59 -8.80 4.72
C GLN A 183 14.44 -7.55 3.84
N ASP A 184 13.44 -6.71 4.08
CA ASP A 184 13.27 -5.41 3.44
C ASP A 184 13.90 -4.31 4.32
N SER A 185 15.23 -4.24 4.28
CA SER A 185 16.01 -3.34 5.13
C SER A 185 15.59 -1.87 5.00
N LYS A 186 15.27 -1.42 3.78
CA LYS A 186 14.84 -0.04 3.54
C LYS A 186 13.53 0.28 4.28
N PHE A 187 12.51 -0.56 4.12
CA PHE A 187 11.21 -0.30 4.76
C PHE A 187 11.22 -0.64 6.26
N LEU A 188 12.09 -1.55 6.69
CA LEU A 188 12.34 -1.79 8.10
C LEU A 188 12.90 -0.52 8.78
N GLU A 189 13.94 0.11 8.22
CA GLU A 189 14.48 1.36 8.77
C GLU A 189 13.47 2.51 8.74
N LEU A 190 12.64 2.60 7.71
CA LEU A 190 11.54 3.58 7.68
C LEU A 190 10.52 3.31 8.78
N SER A 191 10.14 2.05 8.98
CA SER A 191 9.16 1.67 10.01
C SER A 191 9.61 2.00 11.44
N LYS A 192 10.93 1.96 11.71
CA LYS A 192 11.51 2.37 13.00
C LYS A 192 11.37 3.86 13.29
N LYS A 193 11.21 4.69 12.26
CA LYS A 193 11.00 6.14 12.39
C LYS A 193 9.54 6.52 12.60
N ILE A 194 8.61 5.58 12.36
CA ILE A 194 7.19 5.79 12.60
C ILE A 194 6.92 5.63 14.10
N ASN A 195 6.33 6.67 14.68
CA ASN A 195 5.79 6.64 16.03
C ASN A 195 4.30 6.92 15.96
N PHE A 196 3.51 6.32 16.86
CA PHE A 196 2.06 6.50 16.90
C PHE A 196 1.62 7.05 18.25
N PHE A 197 0.63 7.93 18.26
CA PHE A 197 0.02 8.43 19.49
C PHE A 197 -0.89 7.37 20.14
N HIS A 198 -1.66 6.63 19.35
CA HIS A 198 -2.62 5.66 19.87
C HIS A 198 -1.92 4.41 20.45
N LYS A 199 -2.25 4.04 21.70
CA LYS A 199 -1.59 2.95 22.47
C LYS A 199 -1.67 1.55 21.86
N LEU A 200 -2.70 1.28 21.05
CA LEU A 200 -2.86 -0.01 20.35
C LEU A 200 -2.10 -0.07 19.02
N SER A 201 -1.52 1.05 18.58
CA SER A 201 -0.74 1.10 17.35
C SER A 201 0.63 0.47 17.57
N LYS A 202 1.09 -0.30 16.59
CA LYS A 202 2.34 -1.05 16.71
C LYS A 202 2.97 -1.34 15.36
N VAL A 203 4.30 -1.33 15.35
CA VAL A 203 5.10 -1.83 14.23
C VAL A 203 5.40 -3.31 14.47
N LYS A 204 5.20 -4.15 13.46
CA LYS A 204 5.51 -5.58 13.48
C LYS A 204 6.39 -5.96 12.30
N THR A 205 7.55 -6.50 12.63
CA THR A 205 8.47 -7.09 11.66
C THR A 205 8.15 -8.57 11.49
N VAL A 206 8.03 -9.02 10.24
CA VAL A 206 7.81 -10.42 9.89
C VAL A 206 9.14 -11.05 9.48
N GLU A 207 9.57 -12.04 10.25
CA GLU A 207 10.82 -12.76 10.01
C GLU A 207 10.81 -13.47 8.67
N GLU A 208 11.99 -13.52 8.03
CA GLU A 208 12.20 -14.20 6.75
C GLU A 208 11.26 -13.74 5.59
N ALA A 209 10.62 -12.58 5.72
CA ALA A 209 9.85 -11.91 4.68
C ALA A 209 10.61 -10.69 4.14
N GLY A 210 10.52 -10.46 2.83
CA GLY A 210 10.89 -9.23 2.16
C GLY A 210 9.71 -8.26 2.03
N HIS A 211 9.66 -7.51 0.94
CA HIS A 211 8.64 -6.48 0.74
C HIS A 211 7.22 -7.05 0.66
N ARG A 212 7.06 -8.23 0.05
CA ARG A 212 5.76 -8.87 -0.26
C ARG A 212 5.22 -9.71 0.90
N VAL A 213 5.27 -9.17 2.12
CA VAL A 213 4.94 -9.87 3.37
C VAL A 213 3.67 -10.75 3.28
N PRO A 214 2.52 -10.27 2.75
CA PRO A 214 1.32 -11.09 2.70
C PRO A 214 1.50 -12.40 1.93
N TRP A 215 2.29 -12.38 0.86
CA TRP A 215 2.47 -13.56 0.01
C TRP A 215 3.76 -14.33 0.30
N GLU A 216 4.75 -13.71 0.94
CA GLU A 216 5.98 -14.39 1.39
C GLU A 216 5.76 -15.16 2.70
N ARG A 217 4.92 -14.64 3.61
CA ARG A 217 4.61 -15.26 4.91
C ARG A 217 3.10 -15.22 5.20
N PRO A 218 2.26 -15.89 4.40
CA PRO A 218 0.81 -15.73 4.44
C PRO A 218 0.17 -16.09 5.77
N GLN A 219 0.62 -17.17 6.42
CA GLN A 219 0.08 -17.60 7.71
C GLN A 219 0.41 -16.60 8.83
N GLN A 220 1.65 -16.12 8.88
CA GLN A 220 2.08 -15.14 9.88
C GLN A 220 1.40 -13.79 9.66
N PHE A 221 1.32 -13.32 8.40
CA PHE A 221 0.59 -12.12 8.03
C PHE A 221 -0.87 -12.19 8.47
N LYS A 222 -1.58 -13.28 8.10
CA LYS A 222 -2.99 -13.47 8.48
C LYS A 222 -3.18 -13.46 10.00
N LYS A 223 -2.34 -14.18 10.73
CA LYS A 223 -2.38 -14.23 12.20
C LYS A 223 -2.20 -12.84 12.81
N LEU A 224 -1.24 -12.05 12.34
CA LEU A 224 -1.00 -10.68 12.83
C LEU A 224 -2.22 -9.78 12.62
N VAL A 225 -2.83 -9.83 11.43
CA VAL A 225 -4.02 -9.03 11.12
C VAL A 225 -5.21 -9.46 11.98
N GLN A 226 -5.45 -10.76 12.13
CA GLN A 226 -6.55 -11.27 12.96
C GLN A 226 -6.36 -10.90 14.44
N SER A 227 -5.17 -11.09 15.00
CA SER A 227 -4.89 -10.70 16.39
C SER A 227 -5.09 -9.20 16.61
N PHE A 228 -4.64 -8.37 15.67
CA PHE A 228 -4.85 -6.92 15.76
C PHE A 228 -6.33 -6.55 15.69
N ILE A 229 -7.10 -7.16 14.78
CA ILE A 229 -8.55 -6.96 14.73
C ILE A 229 -9.20 -7.38 16.05
N SER A 230 -8.84 -8.53 16.61
CA SER A 230 -9.37 -8.95 17.91
C SER A 230 -9.05 -7.97 19.04
N GLU A 231 -7.84 -7.39 19.07
CA GLU A 231 -7.44 -6.40 20.08
C GLU A 231 -8.15 -5.05 19.95
N VAL A 232 -8.47 -4.60 18.72
CA VAL A 232 -9.14 -3.32 18.50
C VAL A 232 -10.62 -3.38 18.87
N TYR A 233 -11.24 -4.56 18.74
CA TYR A 233 -12.69 -4.74 18.89
C TYR A 233 -13.06 -5.65 20.07
N SER A 234 -12.11 -5.93 20.97
CA SER A 234 -12.36 -6.49 22.31
C SER A 234 -12.93 -5.43 23.24
#